data_AF-A0A2A3Y6W6-F1
#
_entry.id   AF-A0A2A3Y6W6-F1
#
_cell.length_a   1.000
_cell.length_b   1.000
_cell.length_c   1.000
_cell.angle_alpha   90.00
_cell.angle_beta   90.00
_cell.angle_gamma   90.00
#
_symmetry.space_group_name_H-M   'P 1'
#
loop_
_entity.id
_entity.type
_entity.pdbx_description
1 polymer ?
#
loop_
_entity_poly.entity_id
_entity_poly.type
_entity_poly.pdbx_seq_one_letter_code
_entity_poly.pdbx_strand_id
1 'polypeptide(L)'
;MYSNGKNTAHSGEGRLVGNIVNTLIFTVMFAAGLYALSYWTLETAWWPTIACFALCFLAFAIPMHLMGRADSIEEAAAANAAL
;
A
#
# COMPACT_ATOMS: atom_id res chain seq x y z
N MET A 1 11.53 -14.85 15.43
CA MET A 1 12.91 -14.84 14.91
C MET A 1 13.61 -13.61 15.47
N TYR A 2 14.73 -13.77 16.16
CA TYR A 2 15.57 -12.66 16.60
C TYR A 2 16.59 -12.38 15.49
N SER A 3 16.58 -11.17 14.93
CA SER A 3 17.69 -10.68 14.11
C SER A 3 18.44 -9.67 14.95
N ASN A 4 19.75 -9.89 15.16
CA ASN A 4 20.64 -8.96 15.84
C ASN A 4 20.22 -8.59 17.29
N GLY A 5 19.80 -9.59 18.08
CA GLY A 5 19.51 -9.41 19.52
C GLY A 5 18.22 -8.64 19.85
N LYS A 6 17.49 -8.15 18.85
CA LYS A 6 16.19 -7.49 19.02
C LYS A 6 15.09 -8.34 18.38
N ASN A 7 13.91 -8.39 19.00
CA ASN A 7 12.75 -9.03 18.39
C ASN A 7 12.46 -8.29 17.08
N THR A 8 12.56 -8.96 15.92
CA THR A 8 12.08 -8.38 14.66
C THR A 8 10.59 -8.15 14.82
N ALA A 9 10.22 -6.91 15.15
CA ALA A 9 8.83 -6.56 15.32
C ALA A 9 8.16 -6.62 13.95
N HIS A 10 7.40 -7.69 13.69
CA HIS A 10 6.46 -7.74 12.56
C HIS A 10 5.39 -6.64 12.63
N SER A 11 5.33 -5.91 13.75
CA SER A 11 4.52 -4.70 13.97
C SER A 11 4.91 -3.51 13.07
N GLY A 12 6.13 -3.50 12.51
CA GLY A 12 6.65 -2.32 11.82
C GLY A 12 7.04 -1.19 12.78
N GLU A 13 7.38 -1.53 14.03
CA GLU A 13 7.93 -0.58 15.00
C GLU A 13 9.18 0.10 14.42
N GLY A 14 9.21 1.44 14.46
CA GLY A 14 10.28 2.27 13.90
C GLY A 14 10.04 2.79 12.49
N ARG A 15 8.93 2.41 11.82
CA ARG A 15 8.63 2.78 10.42
C ARG A 15 7.45 3.73 10.29
N LEU A 16 7.40 4.75 11.15
CA LEU A 16 6.27 5.69 11.24
C LEU A 16 5.93 6.36 9.91
N VAL A 17 6.94 6.88 9.19
CA VAL A 17 6.73 7.58 7.92
C VAL A 17 6.19 6.64 6.85
N GLY A 18 6.78 5.45 6.70
CA GLY A 18 6.28 4.43 5.76
C GLY A 18 4.84 4.00 6.07
N ASN A 19 4.52 3.81 7.35
CA ASN A 19 3.16 3.48 7.78
C ASN A 19 2.16 4.60 7.44
N ILE A 20 2.50 5.87 7.70
CA ILE A 20 1.64 7.01 7.36
C ILE A 20 1.43 7.12 5.85
N VAL A 21 2.49 7.00 5.05
CA VAL A 21 2.39 7.04 3.58
C VAL A 21 1.48 5.92 3.08
N ASN A 22 1.67 4.70 3.57
CA ASN A 22 0.84 3.55 3.22
C ASN A 22 -0.63 3.79 3.61
N THR A 23 -0.88 4.31 4.82
CA THR A 23 -2.23 4.68 5.26
C THR A 23 -2.87 5.67 4.30
N LEU A 24 -2.17 6.75 3.94
CA LEU A 24 -2.69 7.77 3.02
C LEU A 24 -3.01 7.19 1.63
N ILE A 25 -2.14 6.35 1.09
CA ILE A 25 -2.37 5.70 -0.22
C ILE A 25 -3.68 4.90 -0.19
N PHE A 26 -3.87 4.05 0.81
CA PHE A 26 -5.07 3.22 0.90
C PHE A 26 -6.33 4.04 1.25
N THR A 27 -6.20 5.11 2.04
CA THR A 27 -7.30 6.04 2.30
C THR A 27 -7.75 6.75 1.02
N VAL A 28 -6.82 7.25 0.19
CA VAL A 28 -7.15 7.88 -1.10
C VAL A 28 -7.82 6.89 -2.03
N MET A 29 -7.32 5.66 -2.09
CA MET A 29 -7.87 4.61 -2.96
C MET A 29 -9.27 4.17 -2.51
N PHE A 30 -9.53 4.14 -1.19
CA PHE A 30 -10.88 3.94 -0.64
C PHE A 30 -11.82 5.09 -0.99
N ALA A 31 -11.38 6.34 -0.82
CA ALA A 31 -12.16 7.52 -1.19
C ALA A 31 -12.46 7.57 -2.69
N ALA A 32 -11.51 7.15 -3.54
CA ALA A 32 -11.73 7.00 -4.98
C ALA A 32 -12.83 5.98 -5.30
N GLY A 33 -12.93 4.89 -4.52
CA GLY A 33 -14.02 3.92 -4.64
C GLY A 33 -15.38 4.52 -4.29
N LEU A 34 -15.47 5.30 -3.20
CA LEU A 34 -16.69 6.02 -2.84
C LEU A 34 -17.09 7.04 -3.92
N TYR A 35 -16.11 7.77 -4.45
CA TYR A 35 -16.31 8.73 -5.53
C TYR A 35 -16.81 8.05 -6.81
N ALA A 36 -16.22 6.93 -7.22
CA ALA A 36 -16.68 6.15 -8.36
C ALA A 36 -18.14 5.71 -8.18
N LEU A 37 -18.48 5.15 -7.02
CA LEU A 37 -19.84 4.71 -6.70
C LEU A 37 -20.87 5.85 -6.71
N SER A 38 -20.46 7.10 -6.49
CA SER A 38 -21.38 8.25 -6.58
C SER A 38 -21.99 8.44 -7.98
N TYR A 39 -21.33 7.92 -9.02
CA TYR A 39 -21.81 7.95 -10.41
C TYR A 39 -22.55 6.68 -10.83
N TRP A 40 -22.82 5.77 -9.89
CA TRP A 40 -23.49 4.52 -10.19
C TRP A 40 -24.99 4.76 -10.41
N THR A 41 -25.41 4.65 -11.66
CA THR A 41 -26.83 4.64 -12.07
C THR A 41 -27.04 3.47 -13.03
N LEU A 42 -28.29 3.08 -13.31
CA LEU A 42 -28.56 1.96 -14.21
C LEU A 42 -28.03 2.19 -15.64
N GLU A 43 -27.95 3.43 -16.11
CA GLU A 43 -27.41 3.78 -17.43
C GLU A 43 -25.88 3.76 -17.47
N THR A 44 -25.24 4.10 -16.35
CA THR A 44 -23.78 4.28 -16.25
C THR A 44 -23.08 3.17 -15.48
N ALA A 45 -23.80 2.15 -14.98
CA ALA A 45 -23.31 1.17 -14.01
C ALA A 45 -22.00 0.45 -14.41
N TRP A 46 -21.71 0.33 -15.70
CA TRP A 46 -20.54 -0.38 -16.20
C TRP A 46 -19.22 0.26 -15.74
N TRP A 47 -19.06 1.58 -15.85
CA TRP A 47 -17.77 2.24 -15.59
C TRP A 47 -17.42 2.34 -14.10
N PRO A 48 -18.36 2.66 -13.18
CA PRO A 48 -18.06 2.70 -11.76
C PRO A 48 -17.76 1.29 -11.24
N THR A 49 -18.44 0.28 -11.78
CA THR A 49 -18.19 -1.12 -11.42
C THR A 49 -16.78 -1.55 -11.83
N ILE A 50 -16.36 -1.26 -13.06
CA ILE A 50 -14.99 -1.55 -13.53
C ILE A 50 -13.96 -0.77 -12.71
N ALA A 51 -14.22 0.50 -12.41
CA ALA A 51 -13.34 1.33 -11.58
C ALA A 51 -13.18 0.73 -10.18
N CYS A 52 -14.25 0.29 -9.53
CA CYS A 52 -14.20 -0.38 -8.24
C CYS A 52 -13.42 -1.70 -8.31
N PHE A 53 -13.62 -2.53 -9.34
CA PHE A 53 -12.83 -3.75 -9.51
C PHE A 53 -11.34 -3.48 -9.71
N ALA A 54 -10.99 -2.46 -10.51
CA ALA A 54 -9.61 -2.04 -10.69
C ALA A 54 -8.99 -1.55 -9.36
N LEU A 55 -9.73 -0.74 -8.59
CA LEU A 55 -9.28 -0.28 -7.27
C LEU A 55 -9.11 -1.45 -6.29
N CYS A 56 -10.02 -2.44 -6.30
CA CYS A 56 -9.87 -3.66 -5.52
C CYS A 56 -8.61 -4.44 -5.92
N PHE A 57 -8.38 -4.63 -7.22
CA PHE A 57 -7.18 -5.31 -7.71
C PHE A 57 -5.90 -4.57 -7.29
N LEU A 58 -5.87 -3.25 -7.45
CA LEU A 58 -4.75 -2.41 -7.02
C LEU A 58 -4.53 -2.48 -5.51
N ALA A 59 -5.59 -2.63 -4.71
CA ALA A 59 -5.49 -2.81 -3.26
C ALA A 59 -4.64 -4.01 -2.86
N PHE A 60 -4.66 -5.07 -3.67
CA PHE A 60 -3.85 -6.27 -3.44
C PHE A 60 -2.52 -6.21 -4.18
N ALA A 61 -2.49 -5.69 -5.40
CA ALA A 61 -1.30 -5.65 -6.23
C ALA A 61 -0.21 -4.71 -5.67
N ILE A 62 -0.60 -3.53 -5.17
CA ILE A 62 0.35 -2.54 -4.60
C ILE A 62 1.13 -3.13 -3.42
N PRO A 63 0.51 -3.69 -2.37
CA PRO A 63 1.25 -4.27 -1.26
C PRO A 63 2.05 -5.51 -1.68
N MET A 64 1.51 -6.36 -2.57
CA MET A 64 2.24 -7.56 -3.03
C MET A 64 3.49 -7.23 -3.85
N HIS A 65 3.48 -6.20 -4.69
CA HIS A 65 4.52 -6.00 -5.69
C HIS A 65 5.44 -4.80 -5.42
N LEU A 66 4.92 -3.76 -4.76
CA LEU A 66 5.66 -2.51 -4.54
C LEU A 66 6.16 -2.40 -3.10
N MET A 67 5.31 -2.65 -2.11
CA MET A 67 5.68 -2.44 -0.70
C MET A 67 6.70 -3.46 -0.19
N GLY A 68 6.59 -4.74 -0.60
CA GLY A 68 7.59 -5.76 -0.23
C GLY A 68 8.98 -5.51 -0.83
N ARG A 69 9.08 -4.75 -1.93
CA ARG A 69 10.37 -4.37 -2.53
C ARG A 69 10.98 -3.10 -1.93
N ALA A 70 10.15 -2.16 -1.49
CA ALA A 70 10.61 -0.91 -0.89
C ALA A 70 11.55 -1.19 0.31
N ASP A 71 11.17 -2.15 1.16
CA ASP A 71 11.95 -2.57 2.33
C ASP A 71 13.36 -3.05 1.97
N SER A 72 13.47 -3.87 0.93
CA SER A 72 14.75 -4.42 0.47
C SER A 72 15.69 -3.37 -0.15
N ILE A 73 15.13 -2.31 -0.75
CA ILE A 73 15.91 -1.23 -1.36
C ILE A 73 16.44 -0.29 -0.27
N GLU A 74 15.63 0.01 0.74
CA GLU A 74 16.04 0.85 1.87
C GLU A 74 17.17 0.19 2.69
N GLU A 75 17.06 -1.11 2.94
CA GLU A 75 18.13 -1.89 3.59
C GLU A 75 19.42 -1.92 2.76
N ALA A 76 19.31 -2.12 1.44
CA ALA A 76 20.46 -2.09 0.54
C ALA A 76 21.11 -0.69 0.45
N ALA A 77 20.31 0.37 0.43
CA ALA A 77 20.81 1.75 0.41
C ALA A 77 21.54 2.10 1.72
N ALA A 78 20.97 1.72 2.86
CA ALA A 78 21.61 1.91 4.17
C ALA A 78 22.93 1.12 4.28
N ALA A 79 22.98 -0.11 3.75
CA ALA A 79 24.20 -0.91 3.72
C ALA A 79 25.30 -0.28 2.85
N ASN A 80 24.94 0.30 1.68
CA ASN A 80 25.91 0.98 0.82
C ASN A 80 26.41 2.31 1.40
N ALA A 81 25.59 3.03 2.17
CA ALA A 81 26.00 4.28 2.82
C ALA A 81 26.91 4.08 4.04
N ALA A 82 27.04 2.84 4.53
CA ALA A 82 27.90 2.48 5.65
C ALA A 82 29.30 1.97 5.24
N LEU A 83 29.59 1.91 3.93
CA LEU A 83 30.91 1.66 3.33
C LEU A 83 31.61 2.99 3.00
#